data_AF-A0A7E6E6I4-F1
#
_entry.id   AF-A0A7E6E6I4-F1
#
_cell.length_a   1.000
_cell.length_b   1.000
_cell.length_c   1.000
_cell.angle_alpha   90.00
_cell.angle_beta   90.00
_cell.angle_gamma   90.00
#
_symmetry.space_group_name_H-M   'P 1'
#
loop_
_entity.id
_entity.type
_entity.pdbx_description
1 polymer ?
#
loop_
_entity_poly.entity_id
_entity_poly.type
_entity_poly.pdbx_seq_one_letter_code
_entity_poly.pdbx_strand_id
1 'polypeptide(L)'
;MTLVFSLYLTQSSLGENTTTMSSSALTKPQMRGLLAKRLRFHLVGAILVSLGVAASYKFGVAERRKKAYADFYRNYDSKKDFEEMRKAGIFQSAK
;
A
#
# COMPACT_ATOMS: atom_id res chain seq x y z
N MET A 1 -26.36 69.20 -5.12
CA MET A 1 -25.08 69.16 -4.36
C MET A 1 -25.07 68.11 -3.26
N THR A 2 -26.21 67.54 -2.84
CA THR A 2 -26.29 66.47 -1.85
C THR A 2 -26.19 65.05 -2.44
N LEU A 3 -26.67 64.84 -3.68
CA LEU A 3 -26.63 63.52 -4.32
C LEU A 3 -25.21 63.08 -4.74
N VAL A 4 -24.36 64.01 -5.16
CA VAL A 4 -22.96 63.73 -5.53
C VAL A 4 -22.12 63.35 -4.30
N PHE A 5 -22.41 63.95 -3.15
CA PHE A 5 -21.74 63.66 -1.89
C PHE A 5 -22.12 62.28 -1.34
N SER A 6 -23.38 61.88 -1.48
CA SER A 6 -23.83 60.53 -1.08
C SER A 6 -23.25 59.44 -1.98
N LEU A 7 -23.10 59.70 -3.29
CA LEU A 7 -22.48 58.75 -4.21
C LEU A 7 -20.97 58.59 -3.93
N TYR A 8 -20.29 59.66 -3.50
CA TYR A 8 -18.89 59.64 -3.11
C TYR A 8 -18.64 58.79 -1.85
N LEU A 9 -19.54 58.88 -0.85
CA LEU A 9 -19.47 58.07 0.37
C LEU A 9 -19.76 56.58 0.12
N THR A 10 -20.63 56.25 -0.83
CA THR A 10 -20.91 54.85 -1.21
C THR A 10 -19.75 54.24 -2.01
N GLN A 11 -19.07 55.02 -2.84
CA GLN A 11 -17.92 54.55 -3.62
C GLN A 11 -16.67 54.35 -2.75
N SER A 12 -16.50 55.13 -1.66
CA SER A 12 -15.44 54.89 -0.67
C SER A 12 -15.67 53.63 0.18
N SER A 13 -16.92 53.24 0.43
CA SER A 13 -17.25 52.04 1.21
C SER A 13 -17.07 50.74 0.41
N LEU A 14 -17.24 50.78 -0.91
CA LEU A 14 -17.05 49.63 -1.82
C LEU A 14 -15.58 49.30 -2.13
N GLY A 15 -14.63 50.14 -1.70
CA GLY A 15 -13.19 49.90 -1.84
C GLY A 15 -12.54 49.19 -0.64
N GLU A 16 -13.30 48.90 0.42
CA GLU A 16 -12.79 48.37 1.69
C GLU A 16 -12.98 46.86 1.86
N ASN A 17 -13.20 46.14 0.78
CA ASN A 17 -13.20 44.67 0.74
C ASN A 17 -12.02 44.11 -0.07
N THR A 18 -10.93 44.87 -0.19
CA THR A 18 -9.64 44.31 -0.58
C THR A 18 -9.27 43.25 0.44
N THR A 19 -9.44 41.99 0.03
CA THR A 19 -8.86 40.79 0.61
C THR A 19 -7.51 41.14 1.25
N THR A 20 -7.50 41.33 2.56
CA THR A 20 -6.28 41.28 3.34
C THR A 20 -5.82 39.83 3.25
N MET A 21 -4.98 39.53 2.25
CA MET A 21 -4.05 38.41 2.36
C MET A 21 -3.05 38.78 3.46
N SER A 22 -3.53 38.76 4.70
CA SER A 22 -2.67 38.57 5.86
C SER A 22 -1.92 37.30 5.58
N SER A 23 -0.62 37.42 5.31
CA SER A 23 0.29 36.29 5.32
C SER A 23 0.13 35.61 6.67
N SER A 24 -0.69 34.55 6.73
CA SER A 24 -0.95 33.79 7.96
C SER A 24 0.39 33.46 8.60
N ALA A 25 0.65 34.06 9.77
CA ALA A 25 1.88 33.81 10.50
C ALA A 25 1.95 32.30 10.80
N LEU A 26 3.04 31.66 10.38
CA LEU A 26 3.18 30.21 10.47
C LEU A 26 3.09 29.78 11.95
N THR A 27 2.13 28.90 12.25
CA THR A 27 1.99 28.33 13.60
C THR A 27 3.25 27.55 13.97
N LYS A 28 3.70 27.68 15.22
CA LYS A 28 4.97 27.08 15.65
C LYS A 28 4.91 25.54 15.51
N PRO A 29 5.78 24.93 14.69
CA PRO A 29 5.81 23.49 14.55
C PRO A 29 6.34 22.81 15.81
N GLN A 30 6.10 21.51 15.94
CA GLN A 30 6.67 20.71 17.02
C GLN A 30 8.20 20.70 16.94
N MET A 31 8.87 21.17 18.00
CA MET A 31 10.34 21.30 18.04
C MET A 31 11.05 20.24 18.90
N ARG A 32 10.31 19.40 19.65
CA ARG A 32 10.88 18.42 20.59
C ARG A 32 10.33 17.03 20.28
N GLY A 33 11.03 15.97 20.68
CA GLY A 33 10.51 14.59 20.54
C GLY A 33 10.32 14.11 19.09
N LEU A 34 10.86 14.82 18.09
CA LEU A 34 10.76 14.47 16.67
C LEU A 34 11.29 13.05 16.40
N LEU A 35 12.41 12.69 17.02
CA LEU A 35 13.01 11.36 16.87
C LEU A 35 12.12 10.26 17.45
N ALA A 36 11.55 10.45 18.65
CA ALA A 36 10.69 9.47 19.29
C ALA A 36 9.39 9.26 18.49
N LYS A 37 8.81 10.34 17.93
CA LYS A 37 7.62 10.26 17.06
C LYS A 37 7.94 9.48 15.77
N ARG A 38 9.08 9.77 15.13
CA ARG A 38 9.52 9.07 13.93
C ARG A 38 9.77 7.59 14.20
N LEU A 39 10.43 7.28 15.33
CA LEU A 39 10.73 5.90 15.71
C LEU A 39 9.46 5.08 15.94
N ARG A 40 8.48 5.61 16.70
CA ARG A 40 7.21 4.92 16.94
C ARG A 40 6.44 4.67 15.64
N PHE A 41 6.43 5.66 14.73
CA PHE A 41 5.79 5.50 13.43
C PHE A 41 6.43 4.38 12.60
N HIS A 42 7.77 4.37 12.52
CA HIS A 42 8.49 3.33 11.75
C HIS A 42 8.39 1.96 12.42
N LEU A 43 8.35 1.89 13.75
CA LEU A 43 8.21 0.64 14.47
C LEU A 43 6.88 -0.05 14.16
N VAL A 44 5.77 0.69 14.21
CA VAL A 44 4.45 0.17 13.83
C VAL A 44 4.43 -0.23 12.35
N GLY A 45 4.98 0.62 11.48
CA GLY A 45 5.10 0.31 10.05
C GLY A 45 5.91 -0.97 9.80
N ALA A 46 7.05 -1.14 10.47
CA ALA A 46 7.89 -2.33 10.34
C ALA A 46 7.19 -3.61 10.80
N ILE A 47 6.41 -3.55 11.88
CA ILE A 47 5.63 -4.70 12.35
C ILE A 47 4.54 -5.07 11.35
N LEU A 48 3.81 -4.08 10.82
CA LEU A 48 2.77 -4.34 9.83
C LEU A 48 3.35 -4.93 8.54
N VAL A 49 4.47 -4.38 8.07
CA VAL A 49 5.16 -4.86 6.87
C VAL A 49 5.71 -6.28 7.10
N SER A 50 6.34 -6.55 8.25
CA SER A 50 6.89 -7.88 8.53
C SER A 50 5.80 -8.96 8.61
N LEU A 51 4.67 -8.66 9.26
CA LEU A 51 3.50 -9.55 9.29
C LEU A 51 2.90 -9.74 7.89
N GLY A 52 2.80 -8.67 7.10
CA GLY A 52 2.34 -8.73 5.72
C GLY A 52 3.22 -9.64 4.85
N VAL A 53 4.54 -9.49 4.96
CA VAL A 53 5.50 -10.35 4.25
C VAL A 53 5.38 -11.80 4.71
N ALA A 54 5.31 -12.07 6.02
CA ALA A 54 5.16 -13.42 6.55
C ALA A 54 3.88 -14.10 6.05
N ALA A 55 2.74 -13.39 6.05
CA ALA A 55 1.48 -13.88 5.53
C ALA A 55 1.57 -14.13 4.02
N SER A 56 2.13 -13.20 3.25
CA SER A 56 2.30 -13.32 1.80
C SER A 56 3.14 -14.55 1.43
N TYR A 57 4.21 -14.83 2.18
CA TYR A 57 5.05 -16.00 1.96
C TYR A 57 4.34 -17.31 2.32
N LYS A 58 3.63 -17.33 3.46
CA LYS A 58 2.87 -18.51 3.89
C LYS A 58 1.84 -18.91 2.83
N PHE A 59 1.00 -17.99 2.39
CA PHE A 59 -0.06 -18.31 1.43
C PHE A 59 0.44 -18.38 -0.01
N GLY A 60 1.40 -17.54 -0.40
CA GLY A 60 1.93 -17.48 -1.76
C GLY A 60 2.88 -18.61 -2.10
N VAL A 61 3.66 -19.11 -1.13
CA VAL A 61 4.68 -20.13 -1.38
C VAL A 61 4.37 -21.41 -0.63
N ALA A 62 4.27 -21.35 0.70
CA ALA A 62 4.22 -22.55 1.52
C ALA A 62 2.94 -23.37 1.29
N GLU A 63 1.77 -22.73 1.39
CA GLU A 63 0.49 -23.39 1.19
C GLU A 63 0.27 -23.79 -0.28
N ARG A 64 0.70 -22.97 -1.25
CA ARG A 64 0.64 -23.35 -2.67
C ARG A 64 1.46 -24.61 -2.96
N ARG A 65 2.68 -24.71 -2.40
CA ARG A 65 3.52 -25.90 -2.58
C ARG A 65 2.87 -27.13 -1.97
N LYS A 66 2.39 -27.04 -0.72
CA LYS A 66 1.68 -28.15 -0.06
C LYS A 66 0.48 -28.62 -0.89
N LYS A 67 -0.32 -27.67 -1.38
CA LYS A 67 -1.47 -27.96 -2.23
C LYS A 67 -1.07 -28.64 -3.54
N ALA A 68 -0.03 -28.15 -4.22
CA ALA A 68 0.43 -28.76 -5.47
C ALA A 68 0.86 -30.23 -5.30
N TYR A 69 1.58 -30.55 -4.21
CA TYR A 69 1.91 -31.94 -3.89
C TYR A 69 0.66 -32.77 -3.57
N ALA A 70 -0.26 -32.23 -2.76
CA ALA A 70 -1.50 -32.93 -2.44
C ALA A 70 -2.35 -33.21 -3.68
N ASP A 71 -2.48 -32.23 -4.57
CA ASP A 71 -3.24 -32.32 -5.82
C ASP A 71 -2.59 -33.31 -6.80
N PHE A 72 -1.25 -33.33 -6.88
CA PHE A 72 -0.51 -34.33 -7.68
C PHE A 72 -0.84 -35.75 -7.22
N TYR A 73 -0.68 -36.03 -5.92
CA TYR A 73 -0.90 -37.37 -5.38
C TYR A 73 -2.36 -37.77 -5.24
N ARG A 74 -3.30 -36.83 -5.35
CA ARG A 74 -4.74 -37.11 -5.18
C ARG A 74 -5.25 -38.19 -6.14
N ASN A 75 -4.78 -38.16 -7.38
CA ASN A 75 -5.20 -39.08 -8.45
C ASN A 75 -4.00 -39.75 -9.14
N TYR A 76 -2.84 -39.76 -8.50
CA TYR A 76 -1.62 -40.30 -9.10
C TYR A 76 -1.66 -41.83 -9.15
N ASP A 77 -1.52 -42.38 -10.35
CA ASP A 77 -1.35 -43.82 -10.59
C ASP A 77 0.09 -44.09 -11.02
N SER A 78 0.87 -44.67 -10.12
CA SER A 78 2.28 -44.97 -10.33
C SER A 78 2.53 -46.00 -11.42
N LYS A 79 1.61 -46.96 -11.63
CA LYS A 79 1.78 -47.97 -12.68
C LYS A 79 1.58 -47.36 -14.05
N LYS A 80 0.59 -46.48 -14.18
CA LYS A 80 0.33 -45.76 -15.42
C LYS A 80 1.53 -44.89 -15.81
N ASP A 81 2.03 -44.08 -14.86
CA ASP A 81 3.19 -43.21 -15.09
C ASP A 81 4.45 -44.03 -15.44
N PHE A 82 4.67 -45.14 -14.73
CA PHE A 82 5.74 -46.08 -15.05
C PHE A 82 5.61 -46.67 -16.46
N GLU A 83 4.42 -47.11 -16.87
CA GLU A 83 4.21 -47.66 -18.21
C GLU A 83 4.41 -46.61 -19.31
N GLU A 84 4.01 -45.36 -19.07
CA GLU A 84 4.29 -44.25 -19.98
C GLU A 84 5.81 -44.03 -20.12
N MET A 85 6.55 -44.03 -19.01
CA MET A 85 8.02 -43.91 -18.99
C MET A 85 8.73 -45.11 -19.64
N ARG A 86 8.23 -46.32 -19.41
CA ARG A 86 8.76 -47.56 -20.00
C ARG A 86 8.58 -47.55 -21.51
N LYS A 87 7.38 -47.20 -22.00
CA LYS A 87 7.10 -47.06 -23.44
C LYS A 87 7.94 -45.98 -24.11
N ALA A 88 8.26 -44.90 -23.39
CA ALA A 88 9.18 -43.87 -23.85
C ALA A 88 10.66 -44.33 -23.85
N GLY A 89 10.96 -45.56 -23.40
CA GLY A 89 12.29 -46.15 -23.45
C GLY A 89 13.29 -45.53 -22.46
N ILE A 90 12.80 -44.87 -21.41
CA ILE A 90 13.63 -44.13 -20.45
C ILE A 90 14.42 -45.09 -19.55
N PHE A 91 13.88 -46.28 -19.29
CA PHE A 91 14.48 -47.26 -18.40
C PHE A 91 15.45 -48.20 -19.12
N GLN A 92 16.63 -48.38 -18.54
CA GLN A 92 17.60 -49.39 -18.99
C GLN A 92 17.23 -50.81 -18.52
N SER A 93 16.63 -50.93 -17.32
CA SER A 93 16.31 -52.21 -16.66
C SER A 93 14.96 -52.82 -17.08
N ALA A 94 14.03 -51.98 -17.54
CA ALA A 94 12.70 -52.40 -17.95
C ALA A 94 12.41 -51.82 -19.34
N LYS A 95 12.45 -52.67 -20.37
CA LYS A 95 12.10 -52.30 -21.75
C LYS A 95 10.60 -52.42 -22.01
#